data_AF-A0A969RNS4-F1
#
_entry.id   AF-A0A969RNS4-F1
#
_cell.length_a   1.000
_cell.length_b   1.000
_cell.length_c   1.000
_cell.angle_alpha   90.00
_cell.angle_beta   90.00
_cell.angle_gamma   90.00
#
_symmetry.space_group_name_H-M   'P 1'
#
loop_
_entity.id
_entity.type
_entity.pdbx_description
1 polymer ?
#
loop_
_entity_poly.entity_id
_entity_poly.type
_entity_poly.pdbx_seq_one_letter_code
_entity_poly.pdbx_strand_id
1 'polypeptide(L)'
;KQLTRILGEFHSLSQVEIEQATGLLQSYHAIYRQTRIQQRLAQSGGRCQSPTSEQLVQMAEVIVQSKSFAKEKEAVLPHFQPEIVLNRLQVLAAQLRQYRIAVRKGGALQLTSIEEPAVQTVVNQMETACEPNDDAEVQAQLLQRYREIFLTGLDTTIGQVTCDRLATMPRKRSPKQFLTALHLMHCQGLSMTEIAPQVDLGGQSQVSRLLQLPEFRTDIRQRWLAILRDRVPELVREFESLDRLQGWDQRLEQVLQEEVESVIQETVAEASAARHRPLTSLFALRLCHYLDALGEPTNHV
;
A
#
# COMPACT_ATOMS: atom_id res chain seq x y z
N LYS A 1 10.03 -12.80 0.53
CA LYS A 1 10.91 -11.88 1.28
C LYS A 1 11.20 -10.62 0.46
N GLN A 2 11.93 -10.69 -0.67
CA GLN A 2 12.17 -9.48 -1.49
C GLN A 2 10.92 -8.98 -2.21
N LEU A 3 10.06 -9.86 -2.74
CA LEU A 3 8.77 -9.48 -3.34
C LEU A 3 7.88 -8.76 -2.32
N THR A 4 7.72 -9.37 -1.15
CA THR A 4 6.99 -8.83 0.00
C THR A 4 7.45 -7.42 0.35
N ARG A 5 8.78 -7.21 0.35
CA ARG A 5 9.40 -5.91 0.58
C ARG A 5 9.07 -4.90 -0.51
N ILE A 6 9.22 -5.28 -1.78
CA ILE A 6 8.95 -4.39 -2.91
C ILE A 6 7.47 -4.00 -2.94
N LEU A 7 6.58 -4.98 -2.77
CA LEU A 7 5.14 -4.74 -2.84
C LEU A 7 4.62 -3.98 -1.61
N GLY A 8 5.14 -4.25 -0.42
CA GLY A 8 4.74 -3.54 0.80
C GLY A 8 5.43 -2.19 1.01
N GLU A 9 6.75 -2.10 0.84
CA GLU A 9 7.48 -0.86 1.12
C GLU A 9 7.46 0.12 -0.06
N PHE A 10 7.51 -0.36 -1.31
CA PHE A 10 7.58 0.51 -2.49
C PHE A 10 6.21 0.73 -3.15
N HIS A 11 5.33 -0.28 -3.14
CA HIS A 11 3.98 -0.16 -3.70
C HIS A 11 2.87 -0.06 -2.64
N SER A 12 3.21 -0.17 -1.35
CA SER A 12 2.27 -0.05 -0.22
C SER A 12 1.02 -0.94 -0.33
N LEU A 13 1.18 -2.13 -0.90
CA LEU A 13 0.13 -3.13 -1.01
C LEU A 13 -0.20 -3.73 0.36
N SER A 14 -1.47 -4.04 0.59
CA SER A 14 -1.94 -4.69 1.82
C SER A 14 -1.38 -6.11 1.95
N GLN A 15 -1.36 -6.66 3.16
CA GLN A 15 -0.88 -8.02 3.37
C GLN A 15 -1.67 -9.07 2.56
N VAL A 16 -2.99 -8.86 2.41
CA VAL A 16 -3.84 -9.73 1.58
C VAL A 16 -3.39 -9.67 0.13
N GLU A 17 -3.20 -8.49 -0.44
CA GLU A 17 -2.75 -8.33 -1.84
C GLU A 17 -1.33 -8.87 -2.04
N ILE A 18 -0.45 -8.71 -1.06
CA ILE A 18 0.89 -9.28 -1.09
C ILE A 18 0.81 -10.81 -1.10
N GLU A 19 -0.08 -11.41 -0.33
CA GLU A 19 -0.33 -12.86 -0.34
C GLU A 19 -0.90 -13.31 -1.69
N GLN A 20 -1.86 -12.56 -2.25
CA GLN A 20 -2.42 -12.82 -3.58
C GLN A 20 -1.37 -12.71 -4.69
N ALA A 21 -0.56 -11.65 -4.71
CA ALA A 21 0.51 -11.43 -5.67
C ALA A 21 1.63 -12.47 -5.52
N THR A 22 1.92 -12.90 -4.29
CA THR A 22 2.86 -13.98 -4.01
C THR A 22 2.32 -15.31 -4.55
N GLY A 23 1.05 -15.62 -4.32
CA GLY A 23 0.38 -16.81 -4.85
C GLY A 23 0.36 -16.82 -6.39
N LEU A 24 0.04 -15.68 -7.01
CA LEU A 24 0.05 -15.49 -8.46
C LEU A 24 1.44 -15.68 -9.07
N LEU A 25 2.48 -15.16 -8.43
CA LEU A 25 3.85 -15.34 -8.90
C LEU A 25 4.31 -16.79 -8.72
N GLN A 26 3.88 -17.46 -7.65
CA GLN A 26 4.19 -18.87 -7.41
C GLN A 26 3.53 -19.79 -8.44
N SER A 27 2.26 -19.57 -8.77
CA SER A 27 1.57 -20.34 -9.81
C SER A 27 2.22 -20.12 -11.19
N TYR A 28 2.56 -18.86 -11.50
CA TYR A 28 3.32 -18.54 -12.70
C TYR A 28 4.64 -19.31 -12.77
N HIS A 29 5.44 -19.27 -11.70
CA HIS A 29 6.71 -19.99 -11.66
C HIS A 29 6.56 -21.50 -11.72
N ALA A 30 5.52 -22.08 -11.12
CA ALA A 30 5.27 -23.52 -11.14
C ALA A 30 5.12 -24.03 -12.59
N ILE A 31 4.32 -23.32 -13.39
CA ILE A 31 4.02 -23.69 -14.77
C ILE A 31 5.18 -23.32 -15.70
N TYR A 32 5.70 -22.10 -15.62
CA TYR A 32 6.81 -21.67 -16.48
C TYR A 32 8.12 -22.42 -16.24
N ARG A 33 8.37 -22.89 -15.02
CA ARG A 33 9.57 -23.68 -14.72
C ARG A 33 9.56 -25.01 -15.47
N GLN A 34 8.40 -25.68 -15.54
CA GLN A 34 8.26 -26.93 -16.28
C GLN A 34 8.44 -26.70 -17.79
N THR A 35 7.80 -25.67 -18.35
CA THR A 35 7.94 -25.32 -19.76
C THR A 35 9.38 -24.94 -20.12
N ARG A 36 10.09 -24.22 -19.25
CA ARG A 36 11.49 -23.83 -19.49
C ARG A 36 12.46 -25.03 -19.45
N ILE A 37 12.18 -26.04 -18.61
CA ILE A 37 12.96 -27.29 -18.59
C ILE A 37 12.75 -28.05 -19.91
N GLN A 38 11.51 -28.15 -20.39
CA GLN A 38 11.18 -28.77 -21.67
C GLN A 38 11.80 -28.03 -22.87
N GLN A 39 11.76 -26.70 -22.89
CA GLN A 39 12.40 -25.88 -23.95
C GLN A 39 13.93 -26.04 -23.98
N ARG A 40 14.58 -26.17 -22.81
CA ARG A 40 16.02 -26.47 -22.75
C ARG A 40 16.35 -27.86 -23.28
N LEU A 41 15.51 -28.86 -22.99
CA LEU A 41 15.65 -30.21 -23.55
C LEU A 41 15.45 -30.22 -25.07
N ALA A 42 14.57 -29.36 -25.59
CA ALA A 42 14.33 -29.17 -27.01
C ALA A 42 15.31 -28.20 -27.71
N GLN A 43 16.43 -27.82 -27.06
CA GLN A 43 17.49 -26.92 -27.57
C GLN A 43 17.01 -25.53 -28.06
N SER A 44 15.81 -25.09 -27.69
CA SER A 44 15.27 -23.78 -28.04
C SER A 44 15.62 -22.75 -26.97
N GLY A 45 16.85 -22.23 -27.03
CA GLY A 45 17.31 -21.13 -26.18
C GLY A 45 16.77 -19.79 -26.66
N GLY A 46 15.69 -19.28 -26.04
CA GLY A 46 15.06 -18.01 -26.41
C GLY A 46 14.63 -17.14 -25.22
N ARG A 47 14.17 -15.92 -25.52
CA ARG A 47 13.52 -15.01 -24.56
C ARG A 47 12.26 -15.66 -23.98
N CYS A 48 11.87 -15.27 -22.77
CA CYS A 48 10.60 -15.73 -22.18
C CYS A 48 9.43 -15.34 -23.10
N GLN A 49 8.73 -16.35 -23.60
CA GLN A 49 7.50 -16.17 -24.36
C GLN A 49 6.35 -15.81 -23.42
N SER A 50 5.35 -15.09 -23.94
CA SER A 50 4.12 -14.78 -23.21
C SER A 50 3.32 -16.05 -22.86
N PRO A 51 2.53 -16.05 -21.78
CA PRO A 51 1.79 -17.23 -21.35
C PRO A 51 0.79 -17.65 -22.41
N THR A 52 0.70 -18.94 -22.72
CA THR A 52 -0.38 -19.45 -23.57
C THR A 52 -1.71 -19.48 -22.80
N SER A 53 -2.84 -19.48 -23.51
CA SER A 53 -4.16 -19.57 -22.90
C SER A 53 -4.29 -20.81 -21.98
N GLU A 54 -3.76 -21.95 -22.40
CA GLU A 54 -3.71 -23.17 -21.59
C GLU A 54 -2.90 -23.00 -20.29
N GLN A 55 -1.77 -22.30 -20.35
CA GLN A 55 -0.97 -22.00 -19.16
C GLN A 55 -1.69 -21.06 -18.21
N LEU A 56 -2.46 -20.11 -18.71
CA LEU A 56 -3.26 -19.19 -17.90
C LEU A 56 -4.40 -19.92 -17.17
N VAL A 57 -5.05 -20.88 -17.84
CA VAL A 57 -6.04 -21.78 -17.21
C VAL A 57 -5.39 -22.61 -16.10
N GLN A 58 -4.23 -23.22 -16.36
CA GLN A 58 -3.50 -23.97 -15.34
C GLN A 58 -3.07 -23.07 -14.17
N MET A 59 -2.70 -21.82 -14.42
CA MET A 59 -2.36 -20.85 -13.36
C MET A 59 -3.58 -20.55 -12.50
N ALA A 60 -4.74 -20.32 -13.11
CA ALA A 60 -5.99 -20.12 -12.39
C ALA A 60 -6.32 -21.31 -11.48
N GLU A 61 -6.20 -22.54 -12.00
CA GLU A 61 -6.43 -23.76 -11.22
C GLU A 61 -5.50 -23.90 -10.01
N VAL A 62 -4.20 -23.64 -10.20
CA VAL A 62 -3.20 -23.69 -9.12
C VAL A 62 -3.49 -22.63 -8.05
N ILE A 63 -3.96 -21.45 -8.44
CA ILE A 63 -4.30 -20.37 -7.52
C ILE A 63 -5.52 -20.75 -6.68
N VAL A 64 -6.57 -21.28 -7.30
CA VAL A 64 -7.79 -21.75 -6.62
C VAL A 64 -7.48 -22.89 -5.64
N GLN A 65 -6.50 -23.74 -5.96
CA GLN A 65 -6.06 -24.83 -5.08
C GLN A 65 -5.10 -24.38 -3.96
N SER A 66 -4.54 -23.18 -4.04
CA SER A 66 -3.59 -22.67 -3.06
C SER A 66 -4.26 -22.18 -1.77
N LYS A 67 -3.61 -22.40 -0.63
CA LYS A 67 -4.16 -22.07 0.71
C LYS A 67 -4.45 -20.59 0.92
N SER A 68 -3.82 -19.71 0.14
CA SER A 68 -4.00 -18.25 0.18
C SER A 68 -5.39 -17.77 -0.25
N PHE A 69 -6.19 -18.61 -0.92
CA PHE A 69 -7.54 -18.27 -1.37
C PHE A 69 -8.64 -19.18 -0.76
N ALA A 70 -8.26 -20.06 0.17
CA ALA A 70 -9.14 -21.12 0.67
C ALA A 70 -10.31 -20.65 1.56
N LYS A 71 -10.30 -19.39 2.04
CA LYS A 71 -11.39 -18.83 2.85
C LYS A 71 -12.57 -18.28 2.04
N GLU A 72 -12.42 -18.08 0.73
CA GLU A 72 -13.44 -17.46 -0.14
C GLU A 72 -13.89 -18.40 -1.27
N LYS A 73 -13.97 -19.70 -0.99
CA LYS A 73 -14.19 -20.72 -2.02
C LYS A 73 -15.51 -20.60 -2.81
N GLU A 74 -16.51 -19.88 -2.27
CA GLU A 74 -17.84 -19.71 -2.88
C GLU A 74 -18.00 -18.42 -3.70
N ALA A 75 -17.11 -17.42 -3.55
CA ALA A 75 -17.21 -16.13 -4.26
C ALA A 75 -16.12 -15.93 -5.34
N VAL A 76 -15.13 -16.82 -5.42
CA VAL A 76 -13.89 -16.64 -6.22
C VAL A 76 -13.99 -17.17 -7.66
N LEU A 77 -15.00 -17.98 -8.00
CA LEU A 77 -15.13 -18.55 -9.35
C LEU A 77 -15.22 -17.53 -10.52
N PRO A 78 -15.77 -16.31 -10.37
CA PRO A 78 -15.78 -15.33 -11.47
C PRO A 78 -14.45 -14.57 -11.62
N HIS A 79 -13.53 -14.65 -10.65
CA HIS A 79 -12.38 -13.74 -10.53
C HIS A 79 -11.06 -14.25 -11.15
N PHE A 80 -11.07 -15.47 -11.71
CA PHE A 80 -9.87 -16.11 -12.27
C PHE A 80 -10.10 -16.59 -13.71
N GLN A 81 -10.71 -15.73 -14.54
CA GLN A 81 -10.66 -15.93 -15.99
C GLN A 81 -9.22 -15.75 -16.48
N PRO A 82 -8.78 -16.49 -17.53
CA PRO A 82 -7.41 -16.43 -18.06
C PRO A 82 -6.92 -15.02 -18.35
N GLU A 83 -7.81 -14.15 -18.84
CA GLU A 83 -7.56 -12.74 -19.14
C GLU A 83 -7.22 -11.93 -17.87
N ILE A 84 -7.96 -12.17 -16.77
CA ILE A 84 -7.73 -11.51 -15.48
C ILE A 84 -6.40 -11.95 -14.88
N VAL A 85 -6.05 -13.24 -15.02
CA VAL A 85 -4.75 -13.76 -14.57
C VAL A 85 -3.60 -13.10 -15.32
N LEU A 86 -3.73 -12.97 -16.65
CA LEU A 86 -2.74 -12.31 -17.48
C LEU A 86 -2.59 -10.82 -17.12
N ASN A 87 -3.70 -10.11 -16.95
CA ASN A 87 -3.69 -8.70 -16.55
C ASN A 87 -2.98 -8.53 -15.19
N ARG A 88 -3.36 -9.33 -14.18
CA ARG A 88 -2.70 -9.29 -12.86
C ARG A 88 -1.20 -9.59 -12.92
N LEU A 89 -0.78 -10.52 -13.79
CA LEU A 89 0.65 -10.80 -14.03
C LEU A 89 1.37 -9.62 -14.68
N GLN A 90 0.73 -8.92 -15.62
CA GLN A 90 1.28 -7.73 -16.27
C GLN A 90 1.42 -6.57 -15.27
N VAL A 91 0.39 -6.33 -14.45
CA VAL A 91 0.43 -5.33 -13.37
C VAL A 91 1.56 -5.63 -12.40
N LEU A 92 1.69 -6.88 -11.95
CA LEU A 92 2.78 -7.30 -11.07
C LEU A 92 4.16 -7.11 -11.72
N ALA A 93 4.29 -7.43 -13.01
CA ALA A 93 5.52 -7.23 -13.76
C ALA A 93 5.87 -5.73 -13.90
N ALA A 94 4.87 -4.87 -14.13
CA ALA A 94 5.04 -3.43 -14.21
C ALA A 94 5.52 -2.85 -12.87
N GLN A 95 4.90 -3.25 -11.76
CA GLN A 95 5.30 -2.88 -10.39
C GLN A 95 6.76 -3.27 -10.09
N LEU A 96 7.14 -4.51 -10.42
CA LEU A 96 8.52 -4.98 -10.23
C LEU A 96 9.51 -4.22 -11.13
N ARG A 97 9.10 -3.86 -12.35
CA ARG A 97 9.93 -3.08 -13.28
C ARG A 97 10.12 -1.65 -12.79
N GLN A 98 9.06 -1.00 -12.30
CA GLN A 98 9.14 0.34 -11.71
C GLN A 98 10.13 0.37 -10.55
N TYR A 99 10.04 -0.59 -9.62
CA TYR A 99 11.02 -0.74 -8.55
C TYR A 99 12.44 -0.92 -9.08
N ARG A 100 12.63 -1.78 -10.10
CA ARG A 100 13.95 -2.03 -10.69
C ARG A 100 14.55 -0.78 -11.34
N ILE A 101 13.73 0.05 -11.98
CA ILE A 101 14.14 1.31 -12.59
C ILE A 101 14.52 2.32 -11.49
N ALA A 102 13.70 2.45 -10.46
CA ALA A 102 13.94 3.34 -9.33
C ALA A 102 15.27 3.01 -8.62
N VAL A 103 15.54 1.73 -8.35
CA VAL A 103 16.79 1.31 -7.70
C VAL A 103 18.02 1.49 -8.59
N ARG A 104 17.90 1.31 -9.91
CA ARG A 104 19.03 1.47 -10.86
C ARG A 104 19.42 2.91 -11.13
N LYS A 105 18.50 3.87 -11.01
CA LYS A 105 18.76 5.29 -11.24
C LYS A 105 19.44 6.01 -10.06
N GLY A 106 19.95 5.26 -9.09
CA GLY A 106 20.60 5.79 -7.88
C GLY A 106 19.57 5.92 -6.78
N GLY A 107 19.51 4.88 -5.93
CA GLY A 107 18.52 4.76 -4.87
C GLY A 107 18.51 5.96 -3.93
N ALA A 108 17.56 6.85 -4.16
CA ALA A 108 17.01 7.75 -3.17
C ALA A 108 15.50 7.58 -3.25
N LEU A 109 14.88 7.30 -2.10
CA LEU A 109 13.45 7.46 -1.89
C LEU A 109 13.12 8.93 -2.19
N GLN A 110 12.71 9.22 -3.42
CA GLN A 110 12.18 10.53 -3.79
C GLN A 110 10.72 10.36 -4.19
N LEU A 111 9.85 10.56 -3.21
CA LEU A 111 8.68 11.41 -3.41
C LEU A 111 9.20 12.83 -3.70
N THR A 112 8.50 13.57 -4.57
CA THR A 112 8.85 14.86 -5.19
C THR A 112 9.80 14.72 -6.40
N SER A 113 9.64 15.40 -7.53
CA SER A 113 9.06 16.72 -7.78
C SER A 113 8.43 16.77 -9.18
N ILE A 114 7.37 17.56 -9.30
CA ILE A 114 6.83 18.06 -10.57
C ILE A 114 7.89 19.02 -11.15
N GLU A 115 8.06 19.02 -12.48
CA GLU A 115 9.01 19.81 -13.29
C GLU A 115 10.43 19.25 -13.48
N GLU A 116 10.64 18.44 -14.53
CA GLU A 116 11.74 18.65 -15.49
C GLU A 116 11.55 17.86 -16.82
N PRO A 117 11.72 18.49 -18.00
CA PRO A 117 11.42 17.90 -19.31
C PRO A 117 12.66 17.25 -19.94
N ALA A 118 13.10 16.09 -19.44
CA ALA A 118 14.27 15.39 -19.99
C ALA A 118 14.03 13.90 -20.31
N VAL A 119 12.77 13.47 -20.46
CA VAL A 119 12.42 12.04 -20.70
C VAL A 119 11.97 11.76 -22.15
N GLN A 120 12.06 12.73 -23.08
CA GLN A 120 11.54 12.53 -24.43
C GLN A 120 12.41 11.67 -25.36
N THR A 121 13.63 11.28 -24.99
CA THR A 121 14.59 10.69 -25.98
C THR A 121 14.89 9.20 -25.77
N VAL A 122 14.37 8.54 -24.73
CA VAL A 122 14.64 7.10 -24.48
C VAL A 122 13.38 6.23 -24.60
N VAL A 123 12.20 6.84 -24.80
CA VAL A 123 10.93 6.11 -24.98
C VAL A 123 10.78 5.55 -26.42
N ASN A 124 11.43 6.16 -27.42
CA ASN A 124 11.22 5.84 -28.84
C ASN A 124 11.94 4.59 -29.40
N GLN A 125 12.50 3.70 -28.57
CA GLN A 125 13.19 2.50 -29.08
C GLN A 125 12.69 1.16 -28.50
N MET A 126 11.52 1.14 -27.86
CA MET A 126 10.95 -0.11 -27.34
C MET A 126 9.45 -0.29 -27.59
N GLU A 127 8.89 0.45 -28.54
CA GLU A 127 7.58 0.12 -29.11
C GLU A 127 7.78 -0.94 -30.20
N THR A 128 7.77 -2.21 -29.77
CA THR A 128 7.44 -3.30 -30.68
C THR A 128 6.71 -4.38 -29.90
N ALA A 129 5.45 -4.56 -30.31
CA ALA A 129 4.55 -5.68 -30.01
C ALA A 129 4.02 -5.78 -28.57
N CYS A 130 3.05 -4.93 -28.24
CA CYS A 130 1.78 -5.33 -27.62
C CYS A 130 0.78 -4.22 -27.98
N GLU A 131 -0.34 -4.59 -28.62
CA GLU A 131 -1.46 -3.67 -28.82
C GLU A 131 -1.87 -3.06 -27.45
N PRO A 132 -2.06 -1.74 -27.34
CA PRO A 132 -2.59 -1.13 -26.14
C PRO A 132 -4.04 -1.60 -25.99
N ASN A 133 -4.31 -2.36 -24.93
CA ASN A 133 -5.69 -2.59 -24.53
C ASN A 133 -6.09 -1.35 -23.72
N ASP A 134 -6.78 -0.40 -24.36
CA ASP A 134 -7.14 0.90 -23.78
C ASP A 134 -7.79 0.74 -22.38
N ASP A 135 -8.58 -0.31 -22.18
CA ASP A 135 -9.21 -0.63 -20.90
C ASP A 135 -8.22 -0.92 -19.76
N ALA A 136 -7.08 -1.56 -20.06
CA ALA A 136 -6.06 -1.89 -19.07
C ALA A 136 -5.27 -0.64 -18.63
N GLU A 137 -5.07 0.30 -19.54
CA GLU A 137 -4.41 1.56 -19.24
C GLU A 137 -5.32 2.47 -18.40
N VAL A 138 -6.60 2.56 -18.76
CA VAL A 138 -7.63 3.29 -18.01
C VAL A 138 -7.76 2.75 -16.58
N GLN A 139 -7.83 1.43 -16.40
CA GLN A 139 -7.86 0.81 -15.08
C GLN A 139 -6.59 1.09 -14.26
N ALA A 140 -5.42 1.06 -14.89
CA ALA A 140 -4.16 1.37 -14.21
C ALA A 140 -4.13 2.83 -13.73
N GLN A 141 -4.63 3.78 -14.53
CA GLN A 141 -4.73 5.18 -14.17
C GLN A 141 -5.72 5.42 -13.03
N LEU A 142 -6.91 4.80 -13.08
CA LEU A 142 -7.89 4.86 -11.99
C LEU A 142 -7.29 4.37 -10.67
N LEU A 143 -6.64 3.20 -10.68
CA LEU A 143 -6.02 2.62 -9.48
C LEU A 143 -4.88 3.50 -8.95
N GLN A 144 -4.08 4.11 -9.84
CA GLN A 144 -3.03 5.02 -9.42
C GLN A 144 -3.61 6.24 -8.72
N ARG A 145 -4.64 6.88 -9.30
CA ARG A 145 -5.33 8.02 -8.69
C ARG A 145 -5.98 7.68 -7.37
N TYR A 146 -6.62 6.50 -7.28
CA TYR A 146 -7.18 6.02 -6.03
C TYR A 146 -6.11 5.92 -4.93
N ARG A 147 -4.95 5.32 -5.23
CA ARG A 147 -3.83 5.22 -4.29
C ARG A 147 -3.31 6.59 -3.84
N GLU A 148 -3.22 7.54 -4.77
CA GLU A 148 -2.83 8.92 -4.46
C GLU A 148 -3.83 9.54 -3.47
N ILE A 149 -5.14 9.44 -3.73
CA ILE A 149 -6.19 9.94 -2.82
C ILE A 149 -6.10 9.24 -1.46
N PHE A 150 -5.90 7.93 -1.46
CA PHE A 150 -5.84 7.11 -0.25
C PHE A 150 -4.70 7.55 0.67
N LEU A 151 -3.48 7.65 0.12
CA LEU A 151 -2.29 8.02 0.88
C LEU A 151 -2.28 9.49 1.29
N THR A 152 -2.61 10.40 0.37
CA THR A 152 -2.65 11.84 0.69
C THR A 152 -3.76 12.15 1.69
N GLY A 153 -4.89 11.44 1.63
CA GLY A 153 -5.96 11.53 2.62
C GLY A 153 -5.48 11.08 4.00
N LEU A 154 -4.71 9.99 4.08
CA LEU A 154 -4.13 9.50 5.33
C LEU A 154 -3.15 10.51 5.93
N ASP A 155 -2.20 11.01 5.14
CA ASP A 155 -1.22 12.01 5.60
C ASP A 155 -1.89 13.29 6.09
N THR A 156 -2.84 13.80 5.29
CA THR A 156 -3.58 15.01 5.61
C THR A 156 -4.30 14.83 6.94
N THR A 157 -4.91 13.67 7.15
CA THR A 157 -5.64 13.38 8.37
C THR A 157 -4.71 13.22 9.57
N ILE A 158 -3.60 12.50 9.42
CA ILE A 158 -2.57 12.37 10.46
C ILE A 158 -2.08 13.76 10.89
N GLY A 159 -1.83 14.63 9.91
CA GLY A 159 -1.39 16.00 10.17
C GLY A 159 -2.43 16.81 10.91
N GLN A 160 -3.67 16.83 10.41
CA GLN A 160 -4.79 17.55 11.03
C GLN A 160 -5.07 17.08 12.46
N VAL A 161 -5.18 15.78 12.68
CA VAL A 161 -5.49 15.25 14.02
C VAL A 161 -4.34 15.51 14.99
N THR A 162 -3.09 15.37 14.54
CA THR A 162 -1.92 15.72 15.35
C THR A 162 -1.95 17.20 15.71
N CYS A 163 -2.15 18.10 14.74
CA CYS A 163 -2.22 19.54 14.95
C CYS A 163 -3.35 19.93 15.91
N ASP A 164 -4.55 19.37 15.73
CA ASP A 164 -5.70 19.65 16.60
C ASP A 164 -5.44 19.21 18.05
N ARG A 165 -4.78 18.06 18.23
CA ARG A 165 -4.39 17.60 19.57
C ARG A 165 -3.35 18.48 20.21
N LEU A 166 -2.37 18.97 19.44
CA LEU A 166 -1.39 19.93 19.94
C LEU A 166 -2.05 21.26 20.32
N ALA A 167 -3.00 21.75 19.51
CA ALA A 167 -3.71 23.00 19.75
C ALA A 167 -4.64 22.93 20.97
N THR A 168 -5.26 21.78 21.22
CA THR A 168 -6.19 21.57 22.34
C THR A 168 -5.49 21.11 23.63
N MET A 169 -4.16 20.92 23.60
CA MET A 169 -3.43 20.39 24.75
C MET A 169 -3.36 21.43 25.88
N PRO A 170 -3.71 21.06 27.13
CA PRO A 170 -3.66 21.98 28.26
C PRO A 170 -2.22 22.39 28.56
N ARG A 171 -1.98 23.65 28.97
CA ARG A 171 -0.65 24.22 29.28
C ARG A 171 0.24 23.37 30.21
N LYS A 172 -0.35 22.45 30.99
CA LYS A 172 0.35 21.54 31.89
C LYS A 172 0.97 20.31 31.19
N ARG A 173 0.54 19.99 29.97
CA ARG A 173 1.09 18.89 29.16
C ARG A 173 1.94 19.50 28.04
N SER A 174 3.15 18.98 27.85
CA SER A 174 4.06 19.51 26.84
C SER A 174 3.74 18.92 25.46
N PRO A 175 3.51 19.75 24.43
CA PRO A 175 3.48 19.34 23.02
C PRO A 175 4.67 18.45 22.64
N LYS A 176 5.86 18.77 23.17
CA LYS A 176 7.08 17.98 22.92
C LYS A 176 6.98 16.58 23.51
N GLN A 177 6.47 16.44 24.74
CA GLN A 177 6.29 15.12 25.36
C GLN A 177 5.34 14.25 24.54
N PHE A 178 4.26 14.83 24.00
CA PHE A 178 3.31 14.11 23.15
C PHE A 178 3.98 13.61 21.86
N LEU A 179 4.64 14.50 21.11
CA LEU A 179 5.31 14.14 19.86
C LEU A 179 6.42 13.11 20.07
N THR A 180 7.26 13.30 21.10
CA THR A 180 8.31 12.35 21.45
C THR A 180 7.73 10.99 21.83
N ALA A 181 6.70 10.95 22.68
CA ALA A 181 6.07 9.69 23.07
C ALA A 181 5.45 8.97 21.87
N LEU A 182 4.84 9.71 20.93
CA LEU A 182 4.22 9.14 19.74
C LEU A 182 5.28 8.55 18.80
N HIS A 183 6.40 9.25 18.61
CA HIS A 183 7.54 8.77 17.84
C HIS A 183 8.21 7.53 18.48
N LEU A 184 8.50 7.57 19.78
CA LEU A 184 9.10 6.43 20.50
C LEU A 184 8.23 5.17 20.41
N MET A 185 6.91 5.33 20.46
CA MET A 185 5.99 4.22 20.33
C MET A 185 5.94 3.64 18.91
N HIS A 186 5.63 4.47 17.91
CA HIS A 186 5.37 3.97 16.56
C HIS A 186 6.66 3.72 15.76
N CYS A 187 7.67 4.57 15.93
CA CYS A 187 8.87 4.55 15.11
C CYS A 187 10.01 3.74 15.74
N GLN A 188 9.97 3.54 17.07
CA GLN A 188 10.98 2.75 17.78
C GLN A 188 10.42 1.49 18.46
N GLY A 189 9.08 1.34 18.51
CA GLY A 189 8.42 0.17 19.07
C GLY A 189 8.64 0.01 20.57
N LEU A 190 8.81 1.12 21.29
CA LEU A 190 8.98 1.11 22.74
C LEU A 190 7.63 0.97 23.46
N SER A 191 7.64 0.25 24.57
CA SER A 191 6.47 0.11 25.43
C SER A 191 6.19 1.39 26.23
N MET A 192 4.94 1.58 26.68
CA MET A 192 4.56 2.73 27.51
C MET A 192 5.38 2.84 28.82
N THR A 193 5.80 1.71 29.38
CA THR A 193 6.65 1.65 30.58
C THR A 193 8.05 2.20 30.31
N GLU A 194 8.58 2.00 29.10
CA GLU A 194 9.91 2.46 28.68
C GLU A 194 9.89 3.91 28.19
N ILE A 195 8.76 4.37 27.64
CA ILE A 195 8.57 5.75 27.21
C ILE A 195 8.46 6.69 28.41
N ALA A 196 7.78 6.28 29.48
CA ALA A 196 7.53 7.12 30.66
C ALA A 196 8.78 7.88 31.18
N PRO A 197 9.93 7.22 31.46
CA PRO A 197 11.13 7.93 31.91
C PRO A 197 11.77 8.82 30.83
N GLN A 198 11.51 8.58 29.54
CA GLN A 198 12.09 9.37 28.44
C GLN A 198 11.33 10.68 28.16
N VAL A 199 10.09 10.78 28.63
CA VAL A 199 9.25 11.98 28.49
C VAL A 199 8.91 12.61 29.84
N ASP A 200 9.69 12.32 30.89
CA ASP A 200 9.53 12.85 32.24
C ASP A 200 8.13 12.61 32.85
N LEU A 201 7.55 11.44 32.59
CA LEU A 201 6.26 11.04 33.15
C LEU A 201 6.44 9.94 34.21
N GLY A 202 5.63 10.00 35.26
CA GLY A 202 5.73 9.13 36.43
C GLY A 202 5.32 7.67 36.21
N GLY A 203 4.94 7.28 34.98
CA GLY A 203 4.65 5.88 34.65
C GLY A 203 3.73 5.68 33.44
N GLN A 204 3.51 4.40 33.08
CA GLN A 204 2.72 3.97 31.91
C GLN A 204 1.33 4.61 31.83
N SER A 205 0.62 4.76 32.95
CA SER A 205 -0.74 5.32 32.98
C SER A 205 -0.77 6.78 32.53
N GLN A 206 0.30 7.55 32.80
CA GLN A 206 0.43 8.93 32.36
C GLN A 206 0.73 9.00 30.86
N VAL A 207 1.58 8.10 30.33
CA VAL A 207 1.86 8.02 28.89
C VAL A 207 0.61 7.62 28.10
N SER A 208 -0.16 6.65 28.60
CA SER A 208 -1.44 6.26 27.98
C SER A 208 -2.44 7.41 27.93
N ARG A 209 -2.55 8.21 29.01
CA ARG A 209 -3.40 9.42 29.06
C ARG A 209 -2.85 10.59 28.24
N LEU A 210 -1.54 10.63 27.98
CA LEU A 210 -0.92 11.64 27.12
C LEU A 210 -1.22 11.32 25.65
N LEU A 211 -1.03 10.06 25.25
CA LEU A 211 -1.17 9.64 23.86
C LEU A 211 -2.63 9.44 23.45
N GLN A 212 -3.47 8.86 24.33
CA GLN A 212 -4.87 8.54 24.05
C GLN A 212 -5.01 7.89 22.67
N LEU A 213 -4.24 6.82 22.43
CA LEU A 213 -4.13 6.16 21.12
C LEU A 213 -5.45 5.60 20.59
N PRO A 214 -6.34 5.02 21.41
CA PRO A 214 -7.64 4.58 20.91
C PRO A 214 -8.43 5.74 20.31
N GLU A 215 -8.46 6.88 21.00
CA GLU A 215 -9.13 8.09 20.53
C GLU A 215 -8.41 8.66 19.30
N PHE A 216 -7.08 8.72 19.33
CA PHE A 216 -6.26 9.25 18.22
C PHE A 216 -6.51 8.49 16.92
N ARG A 217 -6.50 7.16 17.00
CA ARG A 217 -6.80 6.30 15.85
C ARG A 217 -8.25 6.44 15.40
N THR A 218 -9.19 6.57 16.33
CA THR A 218 -10.60 6.78 16.01
C THR A 218 -10.82 8.10 15.27
N ASP A 219 -10.19 9.19 15.72
CA ASP A 219 -10.26 10.51 15.10
C ASP A 219 -9.69 10.46 13.67
N ILE A 220 -8.52 9.83 13.49
CA ILE A 220 -7.92 9.66 12.15
C ILE A 220 -8.81 8.82 11.26
N ARG A 221 -9.30 7.69 11.76
CA ARG A 221 -10.18 6.79 11.01
C ARG A 221 -11.41 7.52 10.48
N GLN A 222 -12.11 8.27 11.34
CA GLN A 222 -13.34 8.98 10.97
C GLN A 222 -13.09 10.06 9.92
N ARG A 223 -12.05 10.88 10.11
CA ARG A 223 -11.74 11.97 9.18
C ARG A 223 -11.19 11.47 7.86
N TRP A 224 -10.34 10.46 7.89
CA TRP A 224 -9.80 9.85 6.68
C TRP A 224 -10.92 9.22 5.85
N LEU A 225 -11.83 8.47 6.50
CA LEU A 225 -12.99 7.91 5.83
C LEU A 225 -13.89 8.99 5.22
N ALA A 226 -14.05 10.14 5.87
CA ALA A 226 -14.78 11.27 5.31
C ALA A 226 -14.11 11.81 4.04
N ILE A 227 -12.78 11.95 4.01
CA ILE A 227 -12.04 12.35 2.81
C ILE A 227 -12.23 11.34 1.67
N LEU A 228 -12.17 10.04 1.96
CA LEU A 228 -12.35 9.00 0.95
C LEU A 228 -13.77 8.98 0.39
N ARG A 229 -14.78 9.14 1.25
CA ARG A 229 -16.20 9.21 0.84
C ARG A 229 -16.51 10.41 -0.04
N ASP A 230 -15.75 11.48 0.09
CA ASP A 230 -15.87 12.68 -0.75
C ASP A 230 -15.16 12.47 -2.10
N ARG A 231 -13.88 12.07 -2.07
CA ARG A 231 -13.02 12.08 -3.26
C ARG A 231 -13.07 10.85 -4.14
N VAL A 232 -13.31 9.66 -3.58
CA VAL A 232 -13.30 8.42 -4.36
C VAL A 232 -14.50 8.34 -5.31
N PRO A 233 -15.73 8.72 -4.92
CA PRO A 233 -16.84 8.77 -5.87
C PRO A 233 -16.63 9.77 -7.01
N GLU A 234 -16.01 10.92 -6.73
CA GLU A 234 -15.63 11.89 -7.76
C GLU A 234 -14.65 11.26 -8.77
N LEU A 235 -13.64 10.56 -8.26
CA LEU A 235 -12.71 9.83 -9.12
C LEU A 235 -13.46 8.79 -9.98
N VAL A 236 -14.33 7.95 -9.42
CA VAL A 236 -15.04 6.93 -10.23
C VAL A 236 -15.91 7.58 -11.32
N ARG A 237 -16.53 8.73 -11.04
CA ARG A 237 -17.32 9.48 -12.03
C ARG A 237 -16.50 10.01 -13.21
N GLU A 238 -15.20 10.24 -13.04
CA GLU A 238 -14.32 10.65 -14.15
C GLU A 238 -14.05 9.50 -15.13
N PHE A 239 -14.18 8.25 -14.67
CA PHE A 239 -13.81 7.06 -15.42
C PHE A 239 -15.01 6.18 -15.83
N GLU A 240 -16.21 6.38 -15.26
CA GLU A 240 -17.44 5.65 -15.61
C GLU A 240 -18.63 6.56 -15.95
N SER A 241 -19.50 6.08 -16.86
CA SER A 241 -20.79 6.71 -17.20
C SER A 241 -21.79 6.66 -16.03
N LEU A 242 -22.46 7.78 -15.75
CA LEU A 242 -23.44 8.00 -14.66
C LEU A 242 -24.49 6.88 -14.46
N ASP A 243 -24.90 6.17 -15.51
CA ASP A 243 -25.93 5.13 -15.44
C ASP A 243 -25.47 3.82 -14.77
N ARG A 244 -24.15 3.55 -14.73
CA ARG A 244 -23.58 2.36 -14.05
C ARG A 244 -23.31 2.60 -12.56
N LEU A 245 -23.26 3.86 -12.13
CA LEU A 245 -22.94 4.27 -10.76
C LEU A 245 -24.11 4.15 -9.77
N GLN A 246 -25.35 4.06 -10.26
CA GLN A 246 -26.52 3.92 -9.39
C GLN A 246 -26.49 2.57 -8.64
N GLY A 247 -26.19 2.63 -7.35
CA GLY A 247 -26.10 1.47 -6.45
C GLY A 247 -24.69 1.10 -5.99
N TRP A 248 -23.64 1.72 -6.53
CA TRP A 248 -22.26 1.50 -6.07
C TRP A 248 -21.93 2.28 -4.81
N ASP A 249 -22.59 3.41 -4.55
CA ASP A 249 -22.24 4.31 -3.44
C ASP A 249 -22.19 3.59 -2.09
N GLN A 250 -23.20 2.77 -1.76
CA GLN A 250 -23.22 2.01 -0.50
C GLN A 250 -22.15 0.91 -0.44
N ARG A 251 -21.91 0.23 -1.55
CA ARG A 251 -20.91 -0.85 -1.62
C ARG A 251 -19.49 -0.28 -1.56
N LEU A 252 -19.25 0.83 -2.25
CA LEU A 252 -18.01 1.59 -2.21
C LEU A 252 -17.75 2.11 -0.80
N GLU A 253 -18.76 2.70 -0.15
CA GLU A 253 -18.63 3.16 1.23
C GLU A 253 -18.27 2.03 2.19
N GLN A 254 -18.87 0.84 2.01
CA GLN A 254 -18.54 -0.33 2.80
C GLN A 254 -17.08 -0.79 2.56
N VAL A 255 -16.65 -0.88 1.30
CA VAL A 255 -15.28 -1.28 0.95
C VAL A 255 -14.26 -0.31 1.52
N LEU A 256 -14.49 1.01 1.38
CA LEU A 256 -13.61 2.03 1.94
C LEU A 256 -13.53 1.92 3.46
N GLN A 257 -14.65 1.63 4.13
CA GLN A 257 -14.68 1.43 5.57
C GLN A 257 -13.86 0.20 5.98
N GLU A 258 -14.00 -0.92 5.27
CA GLU A 258 -13.26 -2.16 5.53
C GLU A 258 -11.75 -1.96 5.30
N GLU A 259 -11.34 -1.28 4.23
CA GLU A 259 -9.93 -1.00 3.94
C GLU A 259 -9.30 -0.10 5.02
N VAL A 260 -9.98 1.00 5.38
CA VAL A 260 -9.51 1.91 6.42
C VAL A 260 -9.41 1.18 7.77
N GLU A 261 -10.41 0.37 8.12
CA GLU A 261 -10.39 -0.40 9.37
C GLU A 261 -9.24 -1.41 9.38
N SER A 262 -9.01 -2.09 8.26
CA SER A 262 -7.90 -3.05 8.11
C SER A 262 -6.54 -2.39 8.39
N VAL A 263 -6.28 -1.23 7.79
CA VAL A 263 -5.01 -0.47 7.98
C VAL A 263 -4.82 -0.05 9.44
N ILE A 264 -5.88 0.37 10.13
CA ILE A 264 -5.81 0.77 11.54
C ILE A 264 -5.60 -0.46 12.44
N GLN A 265 -6.32 -1.55 12.20
CA GLN A 265 -6.23 -2.78 12.99
C GLN A 265 -4.87 -3.47 12.85
N GLU A 266 -4.26 -3.45 11.66
CA GLU A 266 -2.90 -3.94 11.45
C GLU A 266 -1.91 -3.25 12.39
N THR A 267 -2.02 -1.93 12.54
CA THR A 267 -1.18 -1.15 13.46
C THR A 267 -1.42 -1.52 14.92
N VAL A 268 -2.69 -1.73 15.31
CA VAL A 268 -3.04 -2.13 16.68
C VAL A 268 -2.43 -3.50 17.01
N ALA A 269 -2.59 -4.47 16.11
CA ALA A 269 -2.01 -5.80 16.24
C ALA A 269 -0.49 -5.73 16.32
N GLU A 270 0.15 -4.96 15.44
CA GLU A 270 1.60 -4.79 15.40
C GLU A 270 2.13 -4.12 16.68
N ALA A 271 1.48 -3.06 17.16
CA ALA A 271 1.85 -2.37 18.40
C ALA A 271 1.80 -3.29 19.62
N SER A 272 0.87 -4.25 19.65
CA SER A 272 0.76 -5.22 20.75
C SER A 272 1.88 -6.28 20.73
N ALA A 273 2.45 -6.54 19.56
CA ALA A 273 3.51 -7.53 19.35
C ALA A 273 4.92 -6.92 19.29
N ALA A 274 5.01 -5.59 19.21
CA ALA A 274 6.27 -4.86 19.06
C ALA A 274 7.21 -5.10 20.26
N ARG A 275 8.48 -5.36 19.96
CA ARG A 275 9.57 -5.55 20.94
C ARG A 275 10.80 -4.79 20.47
N HIS A 276 10.83 -3.47 20.65
CA HIS A 276 11.93 -2.60 20.20
C HIS A 276 12.19 -2.66 18.69
N ARG A 277 11.13 -2.79 17.90
CA ARG A 277 11.22 -2.73 16.45
C ARG A 277 10.26 -1.67 15.95
N PRO A 278 10.68 -0.82 14.98
CA PRO A 278 9.78 0.09 14.30
C PRO A 278 8.57 -0.67 13.76
N LEU A 279 7.40 -0.06 13.87
CA LEU A 279 6.21 -0.59 13.23
C LEU A 279 6.31 -0.37 11.72
N THR A 280 5.82 -1.35 10.97
CA THR A 280 5.91 -1.47 9.51
C THR A 280 4.56 -1.42 8.82
N SER A 281 3.47 -1.43 9.59
CA SER A 281 2.12 -1.14 9.10
C SER A 281 2.07 0.21 8.38
N LEU A 282 1.24 0.29 7.34
CA LEU A 282 1.11 1.49 6.51
C LEU A 282 0.89 2.75 7.35
N PHE A 283 -0.06 2.71 8.28
CA PHE A 283 -0.35 3.83 9.16
C PHE A 283 0.86 4.24 10.02
N ALA A 284 1.61 3.28 10.59
CA ALA A 284 2.78 3.60 11.38
C ALA A 284 3.88 4.24 10.54
N LEU A 285 4.12 3.74 9.32
CA LEU A 285 5.08 4.32 8.39
C LEU A 285 4.71 5.77 8.01
N ARG A 286 3.45 6.03 7.68
CA ARG A 286 2.99 7.40 7.35
C ARG A 286 3.05 8.33 8.57
N LEU A 287 2.70 7.83 9.75
CA LEU A 287 2.80 8.59 10.99
C LEU A 287 4.26 8.95 11.31
N CYS A 288 5.17 7.99 11.19
CA CYS A 288 6.60 8.24 11.41
C CYS A 288 7.15 9.25 10.41
N HIS A 289 6.83 9.11 9.13
CA HIS A 289 7.21 10.07 8.10
C HIS A 289 6.72 11.49 8.44
N TYR A 290 5.48 11.63 8.90
CA TYR A 290 4.95 12.92 9.34
C TYR A 290 5.69 13.48 10.56
N LEU A 291 5.99 12.64 11.56
CA LEU A 291 6.71 13.05 12.76
C LEU A 291 8.17 13.42 12.49
N ASP A 292 8.84 12.72 11.58
CA ASP A 292 10.20 13.02 11.15
C ASP A 292 10.26 14.35 10.41
N ALA A 293 9.28 14.63 9.54
CA ALA A 293 9.15 15.92 8.85
C ALA A 293 8.88 17.10 9.82
N LEU A 294 8.26 16.84 10.99
CA LEU A 294 8.11 17.83 12.06
C LEU A 294 9.39 18.00 12.90
N GLY A 295 10.27 17.00 12.91
CA GLY A 295 11.51 16.95 13.68
C GLY A 295 12.71 17.55 12.97
N GLU A 296 12.69 17.66 11.64
CA GLU A 296 13.71 18.40 10.88
C GLU A 296 13.58 19.91 11.17
N PRO A 297 14.62 20.55 11.75
CA PRO A 297 14.66 22.00 11.77
C PRO A 297 14.75 22.47 10.32
N THR A 298 13.75 23.22 9.88
CA THR A 298 13.85 24.09 8.72
C THR A 298 15.01 25.05 8.93
N ASN A 299 16.21 24.64 8.49
CA ASN A 299 17.34 25.52 8.26
C ASN A 299 17.02 26.36 7.02
N HIS A 300 16.16 27.36 7.20
CA HIS A 300 16.17 28.52 6.33
C HIS A 300 17.32 29.42 6.80
N VAL A 301 18.41 29.37 6.02
CA VAL A 301 19.36 30.49 5.87
C VAL A 301 19.04 31.16 4.55
#